data_AF-A0A1C6A8S0-F1
#
_entry.id   AF-A0A1C6A8S0-F1
#
_cell.length_a   1.000
_cell.length_b   1.000
_cell.length_c   1.000
_cell.angle_alpha   90.00
_cell.angle_beta   90.00
_cell.angle_gamma   90.00
#
_symmetry.space_group_name_H-M   'P 1'
#
loop_
_entity.id
_entity.type
_entity.pdbx_description
1 polymer ?
#
loop_
_entity_poly.entity_id
_entity_poly.type
_entity_poly.pdbx_seq_one_letter_code
_entity_poly.pdbx_strand_id
1 'polypeptide(L)' 'MWREELILNKIFAIITILIGALSVPVEWDATFFLFTLIVGGYLFFAKRNWIAL' A
#
# COMPACT_ATOMS: atom_id res chain seq x y z
N MET A 1 -12.03 -2.38 11.72
CA MET A 1 -10.84 -2.23 10.82
C MET A 1 -10.08 -0.92 11.06
N TRP A 2 -10.72 0.13 11.59
CA TRP A 2 -10.03 1.27 12.20
C TRP A 2 -9.79 0.99 13.68
N ARG A 3 -8.73 0.22 13.95
CA ARG A 3 -8.10 0.18 15.28
C ARG A 3 -6.93 1.18 15.19
N GLU A 4 -6.70 1.97 16.22
CA GLU A 4 -5.61 2.97 16.20
C GLU A 4 -4.26 2.34 15.86
N GLU A 5 -4.04 1.13 16.38
CA GLU A 5 -2.88 0.29 16.08
C GLU A 5 -2.72 -0.09 14.60
N LEU A 6 -3.78 -0.04 13.79
CA LEU A 6 -3.74 -0.41 12.36
C LEU A 6 -3.67 0.81 11.43
N ILE A 7 -3.69 2.03 11.97
CA ILE A 7 -3.66 3.26 11.16
C ILE A 7 -2.38 3.35 10.33
N LEU A 8 -1.23 2.99 10.92
CA LEU A 8 0.05 3.02 10.21
C LEU A 8 0.06 2.08 9.00
N ASN A 9 -0.50 0.88 9.11
CA ASN A 9 -0.65 -0.02 7.97
C ASN A 9 -1.46 0.60 6.84
N LYS A 10 -2.55 1.32 7.18
CA LYS A 10 -3.43 1.96 6.18
C LYS A 10 -2.74 3.12 5.49
N ILE A 11 -2.01 3.94 6.24
CA ILE A 11 -1.23 5.05 5.68
C ILE A 11 -0.15 4.50 4.74
N PHE A 12 0.61 3.48 5.18
CA PHE A 12 1.62 2.85 4.33
C PHE A 12 1.00 2.21 3.09
N ALA A 13 -0.12 1.50 3.21
CA ALA A 13 -0.84 0.94 2.07
C ALA A 13 -1.18 2.01 1.02
N ILE A 14 -1.76 3.12 1.45
CA ILE A 14 -2.16 4.22 0.55
C ILE A 14 -0.91 4.83 -0.11
N ILE A 15 0.15 5.11 0.66
CA ILE A 15 1.40 5.65 0.13
C ILE A 15 2.00 4.71 -0.93
N THR A 16 2.10 3.41 -0.63
CA THR A 16 2.64 2.40 -1.55
C THR A 16 1.84 2.35 -2.86
N ILE A 17 0.51 2.33 -2.78
CA ILE A 17 -0.37 2.32 -3.95
C ILE A 17 -0.23 3.61 -4.76
N LEU A 18 -0.16 4.77 -4.10
CA LEU A 18 0.01 6.06 -4.77
C LEU A 18 1.35 6.15 -5.51
N ILE A 19 2.44 5.68 -4.90
CA ILE A 19 3.76 5.64 -5.57
C ILE A 19 3.69 4.79 -6.83
N GLY A 20 3.07 3.62 -6.76
CA GLY A 20 2.88 2.78 -7.94
C GLY A 20 1.99 3.40 -9.00
N ALA A 21 0.91 4.07 -8.61
CA ALA A 21 0.03 4.76 -9.56
C ALA A 21 0.77 5.89 -10.29
N LEU A 22 1.61 6.63 -9.57
CA LEU A 22 2.45 7.69 -10.13
C LEU A 22 3.57 7.18 -11.04
N SER A 23 3.97 5.90 -10.94
CA SER A 23 4.96 5.32 -11.84
C SER A 23 4.40 4.95 -13.21
N VAL A 24 3.09 4.68 -13.31
CA VAL A 24 2.43 4.27 -14.57
C VAL A 24 2.69 5.27 -15.71
N PRO A 25 2.48 6.60 -15.56
CA PRO A 25 2.71 7.54 -16.65
C PRO A 25 4.18 7.76 -17.02
N VAL A 26 5.14 7.24 -16.23
CA VAL A 26 6.59 7.40 -16.51
C VAL A 26 7.01 6.48 -17.65
N GLU A 27 6.66 5.19 -17.55
CA GLU A 27 7.06 4.16 -18.52
C GLU A 27 5.88 3.68 -19.39
N TRP A 28 4.66 4.18 -19.14
CA TRP A 28 3.40 3.63 -19.66
C TRP A 28 3.20 2.13 -19.35
N ASP A 29 3.90 1.63 -18.33
CA ASP A 29 3.88 0.25 -17.84
C ASP A 29 3.23 0.19 -16.45
N ALA A 30 2.28 -0.73 -16.28
CA ALA A 30 1.54 -0.93 -15.03
C ALA A 30 2.10 -2.06 -14.15
N THR A 31 3.17 -2.73 -14.54
CA THR A 31 3.73 -3.88 -13.82
C THR A 31 4.12 -3.51 -12.40
N PHE A 32 4.88 -2.42 -12.23
CA PHE A 32 5.24 -1.93 -10.90
C PHE A 32 4.00 -1.55 -10.08
N PHE A 33 3.02 -0.91 -10.72
CA PHE A 33 1.75 -0.58 -10.07
C PHE A 33 1.03 -1.84 -9.55
N LEU A 34 0.95 -2.92 -10.33
CA LEU A 34 0.36 -4.18 -9.89
C LEU A 34 1.06 -4.74 -8.64
N PHE A 35 2.40 -4.69 -8.58
CA PHE A 35 3.14 -5.12 -7.40
C PHE A 35 2.81 -4.25 -6.17
N THR A 36 2.80 -2.92 -6.32
CA THR A 36 2.43 -2.02 -5.22
C THR A 36 0.98 -2.18 -4.79
N LEU A 37 0.07 -2.54 -5.71
CA LEU A 37 -1.34 -2.78 -5.42
C LEU A 37 -1.53 -4.03 -4.56
N ILE A 38 -0.80 -5.11 -4.87
CA ILE A 38 -0.82 -6.36 -4.09
C ILE A 38 -0.29 -6.11 -2.68
N VAL A 39 0.88 -5.46 -2.56
CA VAL A 39 1.52 -5.16 -1.27
C VAL A 39 0.65 -4.20 -0.44
N GLY A 40 0.20 -3.10 -1.04
CA GLY A 40 -0.65 -2.12 -0.38
C GLY A 40 -1.99 -2.70 0.02
N GLY A 41 -2.61 -3.54 -0.83
CA GLY A 41 -3.82 -4.27 -0.49
C GLY A 41 -3.62 -5.17 0.73
N TYR A 42 -2.53 -5.93 0.76
CA TYR A 42 -2.20 -6.78 1.90
C TYR A 42 -2.05 -5.97 3.20
N LEU A 43 -1.32 -4.86 3.18
CA LEU A 43 -1.19 -3.94 4.32
C LEU A 43 -2.53 -3.35 4.75
N PHE A 44 -3.39 -2.97 3.80
CA PHE A 44 -4.69 -2.35 4.10
C PHE A 44 -5.64 -3.29 4.85
N PHE A 45 -5.62 -4.59 4.49
CA PHE A 45 -6.45 -5.64 5.08
C PHE A 45 -5.80 -6.37 6.26
N ALA A 46 -4.54 -6.08 6.57
CA ALA A 46 -3.85 -6.68 7.70
C ALA A 46 -4.57 -6.39 9.03
N LYS A 47 -4.76 -7.44 9.85
CA LYS A 47 -5.41 -7.37 11.17
C LYS A 47 -4.42 -7.16 12.33
N ARG A 48 -3.12 -7.15 12.06
CA ARG A 48 -2.05 -6.81 13.01
C ARG A 48 -1.28 -5.63 12.45
N ASN A 49 -0.69 -4.80 13.32
CA ASN A 49 0.27 -3.80 12.87
C ASN A 49 1.51 -4.52 12.35
N TRP A 50 1.92 -4.22 11.11
CA TRP A 50 3.12 -4.79 10.49
C TRP A 50 4.24 -3.74 10.38
N ILE A 51 3.92 -2.47 10.66
CA ILE A 51 4.82 -1.33 10.56
C ILE A 51 5.43 -0.97 11.92
N ALA A 52 4.65 -1.03 13.00
CA ALA A 52 5.17 -0.82 14.35
C ALA A 52 5.38 -2.17 15.05
N LEU A 53 6.60 -2.39 15.53
CA LEU A 53 7.05 -3.57 16.27
C LEU A 53 6.51 -3.56 17.71
#